data_AF-A0A7X8Z985-F1
#
_entry.id   AF-A0A7X8Z985-F1
#
_cell.length_a   1.000
_cell.length_b   1.000
_cell.length_c   1.000
_cell.angle_alpha   90.00
_cell.angle_beta   90.00
_cell.angle_gamma   90.00
#
_symmetry.space_group_name_H-M   'P 1'
#
loop_
_entity.id
_entity.type
_entity.pdbx_description
1 polymer ?
#
loop_
_entity_poly.entity_id
_entity_poly.type
_entity_poly.pdbx_seq_one_letter_code
_entity_poly.pdbx_strand_id
1 'polypeptide(L)'
;QFAGQEAIWQDGKAVYAMNYLGRVLGEQFSGNFLKEALSKADKKMPYRGPEYYQSGEYLYKCKVVGDFSWFQGFEEIYCNDIKVYECYFHGGLVH
;
A
#
# COMPACT_ATOMS: atom_id res chain seq x y z
N GLN A 1 -9.60 -10.35 6.56
CA GLN A 1 -8.15 -10.14 6.80
C GLN A 1 -7.40 -10.87 5.71
N PHE A 2 -6.22 -10.40 5.31
CA PHE A 2 -5.41 -11.01 4.27
C PHE A 2 -3.94 -10.69 4.49
N ALA A 3 -3.06 -11.56 4.00
CA ALA A 3 -1.63 -11.32 3.91
C ALA A 3 -1.19 -11.47 2.44
N GLY A 4 -0.10 -10.81 2.08
CA GLY A 4 0.52 -10.99 0.78
C GLY A 4 1.98 -10.55 0.79
N GLN A 5 2.63 -10.84 -0.31
CA GLN A 5 4.03 -10.53 -0.53
C GLN A 5 4.27 -10.16 -1.98
N GLU A 6 5.29 -9.36 -2.20
CA GLU A 6 5.82 -8.99 -3.50
C GLU A 6 7.34 -9.19 -3.45
N ALA A 7 7.90 -9.70 -4.53
CA ALA A 7 9.34 -9.80 -4.68
C ALA A 7 9.72 -9.54 -6.14
N ILE A 8 10.91 -9.00 -6.33
CA ILE A 8 11.48 -8.73 -7.65
C ILE A 8 12.78 -9.51 -7.76
N TRP A 9 12.97 -10.20 -8.88
CA TRP A 9 14.16 -10.97 -9.18
C TRP A 9 14.87 -10.38 -10.38
N GLN A 10 16.19 -10.32 -10.29
CA GLN A 10 17.08 -9.96 -11.39
C GLN A 10 18.15 -11.05 -11.50
N ASP A 11 18.30 -11.63 -12.69
CA ASP A 11 19.27 -12.70 -12.97
C ASP A 11 19.22 -13.86 -11.96
N GLY A 12 18.01 -14.26 -11.57
CA GLY A 12 17.77 -15.36 -10.63
C GLY A 12 18.02 -15.01 -9.16
N LYS A 13 18.39 -13.77 -8.84
CA LYS A 13 18.61 -13.27 -7.47
C LYS A 13 17.46 -12.35 -7.06
N ALA A 14 16.93 -12.54 -5.86
CA ALA A 14 15.95 -11.61 -5.29
C ALA A 14 16.66 -10.29 -4.98
N VAL A 15 16.13 -9.18 -5.49
CA VAL A 15 16.69 -7.82 -5.28
C VAL A 15 15.78 -6.93 -4.46
N TYR A 16 14.52 -7.33 -4.28
CA TYR A 16 13.53 -6.59 -3.50
C TYR A 16 12.50 -7.56 -2.92
N ALA A 17 12.03 -7.26 -1.71
CA ALA A 17 10.91 -7.94 -1.10
C ALA A 17 10.04 -6.96 -0.31
N MET A 18 8.73 -7.15 -0.36
CA MET A 18 7.75 -6.45 0.46
C MET A 18 6.71 -7.43 0.96
N ASN A 19 6.39 -7.38 2.25
CA ASN A 19 5.30 -8.15 2.86
C ASN A 19 4.21 -7.20 3.34
N TYR A 20 2.99 -7.73 3.45
CA TYR A 20 1.87 -6.95 3.94
C TYR A 20 0.76 -7.76 4.56
N LEU A 21 0.08 -7.13 5.52
CA LEU A 21 -1.06 -7.67 6.24
C LEU A 21 -2.13 -6.59 6.36
N GLY A 22 -3.31 -6.88 5.83
CA GLY A 22 -4.41 -5.92 5.79
C GLY A 22 -5.75 -6.51 6.20
N ARG A 23 -6.71 -5.62 6.43
CA ARG A 23 -8.07 -5.98 6.79
C ARG A 23 -9.07 -4.96 6.27
N VAL A 24 -10.19 -5.50 5.77
CA VAL A 24 -11.41 -4.75 5.51
C VAL A 24 -12.14 -4.58 6.84
N LEU A 25 -12.52 -3.35 7.15
CA LEU A 25 -13.16 -2.94 8.41
C LEU A 25 -14.66 -2.65 8.24
N GLY A 26 -15.11 -2.35 7.02
CA GLY A 26 -16.50 -2.04 6.73
C GLY A 26 -16.94 -2.49 5.35
N GLU A 27 -18.24 -2.71 5.17
CA GLU A 27 -18.86 -3.18 3.93
C GLU A 27 -18.74 -2.18 2.78
N GLN A 28 -18.54 -0.90 3.10
CA GLN A 28 -18.32 0.18 2.14
C GLN A 28 -16.92 0.14 1.52
N PHE A 29 -16.06 -0.80 1.87
CA PHE A 29 -14.76 -0.94 1.22
C PHE A 29 -14.91 -1.25 -0.28
N SER A 30 -14.20 -0.48 -1.10
CA SER A 30 -14.13 -0.68 -2.54
C SER A 30 -12.74 -1.13 -2.97
N GLY A 31 -12.64 -2.39 -3.41
CA GLY A 31 -11.40 -2.90 -4.02
C GLY A 31 -11.03 -2.19 -5.32
N ASN A 32 -12.01 -1.61 -6.03
CA ASN A 32 -11.75 -0.80 -7.21
C ASN A 32 -11.08 0.52 -6.85
N PHE A 33 -11.54 1.19 -5.78
CA PHE A 33 -10.90 2.40 -5.29
C PHE A 33 -9.47 2.13 -4.80
N LEU A 34 -9.23 1.00 -4.11
CA LEU A 34 -7.86 0.60 -3.75
C LEU A 34 -6.97 0.46 -4.99
N LYS A 35 -7.42 -0.26 -6.03
CA LYS A 35 -6.66 -0.38 -7.29
C LYS A 35 -6.39 0.97 -7.95
N GLU A 36 -7.37 1.87 -7.92
CA GLU A 36 -7.22 3.23 -8.42
C GLU A 36 -6.13 3.99 -7.66
N ALA A 37 -6.15 3.97 -6.31
CA ALA A 37 -5.14 4.62 -5.48
C ALA A 37 -3.73 4.04 -5.72
N LEU A 38 -3.60 2.72 -5.82
CA LEU A 38 -2.33 2.05 -6.12
C LEU A 38 -1.78 2.43 -7.50
N SER A 39 -2.64 2.67 -8.49
CA SER A 39 -2.22 3.14 -9.82
C SER A 39 -1.62 4.55 -9.85
N LYS A 40 -1.73 5.29 -8.75
CA LYS A 40 -1.19 6.65 -8.60
C LYS A 40 0.18 6.68 -7.91
N ALA A 41 0.82 5.54 -7.68
CA ALA A 41 2.21 5.49 -7.24
C ALA A 41 3.13 6.29 -8.18
N ASP A 42 4.15 6.93 -7.60
CA ASP A 42 5.16 7.66 -8.36
C ASP A 42 6.57 7.26 -7.93
N LYS A 43 7.60 7.87 -8.55
CA LYS A 43 9.00 7.57 -8.24
C LYS A 43 9.43 7.95 -6.82
N LYS A 44 8.70 8.84 -6.14
CA LYS A 44 8.97 9.24 -4.74
C LYS A 44 8.30 8.28 -3.76
N MET A 45 7.17 7.69 -4.13
CA MET A 45 6.41 6.71 -3.36
C MET A 45 6.21 5.40 -4.14
N PRO A 46 7.29 4.67 -4.50
CA PRO A 46 7.23 3.48 -5.37
C PRO A 46 6.79 2.21 -4.64
N TYR A 47 5.90 2.30 -3.65
CA TYR A 47 5.53 1.19 -2.76
C TYR A 47 4.11 0.68 -3.00
N ARG A 48 3.14 1.60 -2.90
CA ARG A 48 1.70 1.31 -2.87
C ARG A 48 0.97 2.39 -3.67
N GLY A 49 0.48 3.42 -3.00
CA GLY A 49 -0.07 4.63 -3.60
C GLY A 49 0.62 5.88 -3.05
N PRO A 50 0.18 7.08 -3.46
CA PRO A 50 0.71 8.35 -2.98
C PRO A 50 0.32 8.60 -1.51
N GLU A 51 0.90 9.61 -0.87
CA GLU A 51 0.57 9.94 0.54
C GLU A 51 -0.93 10.21 0.75
N TYR A 52 -1.56 10.86 -0.24
CA TYR A 52 -2.99 11.18 -0.26
C TYR A 52 -3.58 10.96 -1.66
N TYR A 53 -4.74 10.34 -1.73
CA TYR A 53 -5.55 10.25 -2.95
C TYR A 53 -7.04 10.26 -2.61
N GLN A 54 -7.83 11.04 -3.34
CA GLN A 54 -9.27 11.16 -3.11
C GLN A 54 -10.03 11.02 -4.43
N SER A 55 -11.11 10.25 -4.40
CA SER A 55 -12.02 10.04 -5.54
C SER A 55 -13.44 9.86 -5.01
N GLY A 56 -14.32 10.83 -5.28
CA GLY A 56 -15.66 10.87 -4.72
C GLY A 56 -15.66 10.88 -3.18
N GLU A 57 -16.41 9.95 -2.60
CA GLU A 57 -16.57 9.74 -1.15
C GLU A 57 -15.39 9.01 -0.48
N TYR A 58 -14.42 8.54 -1.27
CA TYR A 58 -13.29 7.75 -0.79
C TYR A 58 -12.01 8.57 -0.64
N LEU A 59 -11.31 8.35 0.47
CA LEU A 59 -10.02 8.95 0.79
C LEU A 59 -9.01 7.86 1.15
N TYR A 60 -7.95 7.76 0.36
CA TYR A 60 -6.76 6.96 0.63
C TYR A 60 -5.70 7.80 1.33
N LYS A 61 -5.08 7.23 2.37
CA LYS A 61 -3.93 7.81 3.07
C LYS A 61 -2.84 6.75 3.17
N CYS A 62 -1.60 7.14 2.89
CA CYS A 62 -0.45 6.27 3.03
C CYS A 62 0.67 7.01 3.75
N LYS A 63 1.22 6.39 4.80
CA LYS A 63 2.39 6.90 5.50
C LYS A 63 3.50 5.88 5.39
N VAL A 64 4.71 6.35 5.12
CA VAL A 64 5.91 5.51 5.02
C VAL A 64 7.01 6.14 5.86
N VAL A 65 7.73 5.30 6.60
CA VAL A 65 8.95 5.63 7.32
C VAL A 65 10.10 4.84 6.71
N GLY A 66 11.19 5.53 6.42
CA GLY A 66 12.35 4.96 5.70
C GLY A 66 12.34 5.35 4.22
N ASP A 67 13.11 4.61 3.43
CA ASP A 67 13.22 4.79 1.99
C ASP A 67 13.04 3.47 1.25
N PHE A 68 13.12 3.48 -0.08
CA PHE A 68 12.93 2.28 -0.90
C PHE A 68 13.88 1.11 -0.56
N SER A 69 15.03 1.37 0.05
CA SER A 69 15.96 0.32 0.47
C SER A 69 15.52 -0.37 1.76
N TRP A 70 14.79 0.31 2.64
CA TRP A 70 14.27 -0.22 3.91
C TRP A 70 13.15 0.66 4.46
N PHE A 71 11.91 0.15 4.41
CA PHE A 71 10.74 0.93 4.82
C PHE A 71 9.70 0.13 5.58
N GLN A 72 8.90 0.88 6.35
CA GLN A 72 7.64 0.43 6.93
C GLN A 72 6.55 1.44 6.57
N GLY A 73 5.41 0.93 6.14
CA GLY A 73 4.30 1.73 5.71
C GLY A 73 2.96 1.26 6.26
N PHE A 74 2.03 2.19 6.29
CA PHE A 74 0.66 1.98 6.72
C PHE A 74 -0.27 2.76 5.81
N GLU A 75 -1.21 2.05 5.19
CA GLU A 75 -2.25 2.64 4.35
C GLU A 75 -3.63 2.43 4.94
N GLU A 76 -4.50 3.40 4.67
CA GLU A 76 -5.88 3.45 5.16
C GLU A 76 -6.79 3.94 4.04
N ILE A 77 -8.03 3.45 4.04
CA ILE A 77 -9.10 4.00 3.21
C ILE A 77 -10.26 4.40 4.11
N TYR A 78 -10.78 5.60 3.86
CA TYR A 78 -11.99 6.15 4.46
C TYR A 78 -13.07 6.27 3.38
N CYS A 79 -14.32 6.02 3.75
CA CYS A 79 -15.51 6.29 2.94
C CYS A 79 -16.47 7.11 3.81
N ASN A 80 -16.83 8.32 3.39
CA ASN A 80 -17.64 9.26 4.18
C ASN A 80 -17.11 9.43 5.62
N ASP A 81 -15.79 9.67 5.75
CA ASP A 81 -15.06 9.80 7.02
C ASP A 81 -14.99 8.56 7.93
N ILE A 82 -15.58 7.43 7.50
CA ILE A 82 -15.49 6.16 8.21
C ILE A 82 -14.33 5.35 7.64
N LYS A 83 -13.41 4.89 8.51
CA LYS A 83 -12.32 4.01 8.09
C LYS A 83 -12.85 2.62 7.73
N VAL A 84 -12.65 2.20 6.48
CA VAL A 84 -13.20 0.95 5.92
C VAL A 84 -12.11 -0.07 5.58
N TYR A 85 -10.84 0.33 5.58
CA TYR A 85 -9.71 -0.56 5.30
C TYR A 85 -8.43 -0.02 5.92
N GLU A 86 -7.55 -0.94 6.31
CA GLU A 86 -6.18 -0.63 6.68
C GLU A 86 -5.22 -1.77 6.32
N CYS A 87 -3.96 -1.44 6.07
CA CYS A 87 -2.92 -2.40 5.73
C CYS A 87 -1.54 -1.92 6.18
N TYR A 88 -0.84 -2.77 6.93
CA TYR A 88 0.58 -2.60 7.20
C TYR A 88 1.39 -3.28 6.10
N PHE A 89 2.46 -2.63 5.68
CA PHE A 89 3.38 -3.17 4.70
C PHE A 89 4.82 -2.77 5.05
N HIS A 90 5.79 -3.61 4.72
CA HIS A 90 7.20 -3.32 4.94
C HIS A 90 8.03 -4.07 3.92
N GLY A 91 9.18 -3.52 3.58
CA GLY A 91 10.01 -4.08 2.53
C GLY A 91 11.29 -3.31 2.33
N GLY A 92 12.01 -3.70 1.29
CA GLY A 92 13.28 -3.10 0.96
C GLY A 92 14.05 -3.90 -0.07
N LEU A 93 15.26 -3.44 -0.34
CA LEU A 93 16.21 -4.15 -1.18
C LEU A 93 16.72 -5.39 -0.45
N VAL A 94 16.93 -6.47 -1.21
CA VAL A 94 17.53 -7.72 -0.74
C VAL A 94 18.91 -7.82 -1.38
N HIS A 95 19.93 -8.06 -0.55
CA HIS A 95 21.32 -8.15 -0.97
C HIS A 95 21.85 -9.58 -0.86
#